data_AF-A0A848C5V9-F1
#
_entry.id   AF-A0A848C5V9-F1
#
_cell.length_a   1.000
_cell.length_b   1.000
_cell.length_c   1.000
_cell.angle_alpha   90.00
_cell.angle_beta   90.00
_cell.angle_gamma   90.00
#
_symmetry.space_group_name_H-M   'P 1'
#
loop_
_entity.id
_entity.type
_entity.pdbx_description
1 polymer ?
#
loop_
_entity_poly.entity_id
_entity_poly.type
_entity_poly.pdbx_seq_one_letter_code
_entity_poly.pdbx_strand_id
1 'polypeptide(L)'
;MTITVTQLKEIRQEFATLKPASVTLDGNRTMSMKEAVFALAPTLERMKKRGFDTQEIVERLHEKGIEVKPQTLTKYLTEARRQREGRKAKRQDTPPPPPKREQRSSFITPDIPDDEL
;
A
#
# COMPACT_ATOMS: atom_id res chain seq x y z
N MET A 1 -36.96 11.03 -30.78
CA MET A 1 -35.65 11.61 -31.18
C MET A 1 -34.76 10.48 -31.64
N THR A 2 -34.18 10.56 -32.84
CA THR A 2 -33.37 9.49 -33.44
C THR A 2 -31.92 9.93 -33.54
N ILE A 3 -31.05 9.33 -32.73
CA ILE A 3 -29.60 9.54 -32.81
C ILE A 3 -29.14 8.95 -34.13
N THR A 4 -28.59 9.79 -35.02
CA THR A 4 -28.14 9.34 -36.33
C THR A 4 -26.74 8.74 -36.22
N VAL A 5 -26.41 7.83 -37.15
CA VAL A 5 -25.09 7.18 -37.18
C VAL A 5 -23.95 8.19 -37.31
N THR A 6 -24.22 9.34 -37.93
CA THR A 6 -23.28 10.45 -38.05
C THR A 6 -22.97 11.09 -36.70
N GLN A 7 -23.99 11.38 -35.88
CA GLN A 7 -23.80 11.93 -34.54
C GLN A 7 -22.97 10.99 -33.66
N LEU A 8 -23.19 9.67 -33.78
CA LEU A 8 -22.40 8.70 -33.01
C LEU A 8 -20.92 8.65 -33.44
N LYS A 9 -20.62 8.90 -34.72
CA LYS A 9 -19.24 8.97 -35.23
C LYS A 9 -18.53 10.24 -34.77
N GLU A 10 -19.21 11.38 -34.77
CA GLU A 10 -18.69 12.64 -34.26
C GLU A 10 -18.35 12.54 -32.77
N ILE A 11 -19.27 12.00 -31.97
CA ILE A 11 -19.03 11.77 -30.53
C ILE A 11 -17.81 10.85 -30.34
N ARG A 12 -17.72 9.73 -31.05
CA ARG A 12 -16.55 8.83 -30.91
C ARG A 12 -15.24 9.50 -31.30
N GLN A 13 -15.25 10.37 -32.31
CA GLN A 13 -14.07 11.12 -32.74
C GLN A 13 -13.65 12.13 -31.67
N GLU A 14 -14.61 12.84 -31.08
CA GLU A 14 -14.39 13.82 -30.02
C GLU A 14 -13.86 13.17 -28.74
N PHE A 15 -14.39 12.00 -28.38
CA PHE A 15 -13.87 11.21 -27.25
C PHE A 15 -12.49 10.60 -27.52
N ALA A 16 -12.09 10.40 -28.78
CA ALA A 16 -10.76 9.92 -29.14
C ALA A 16 -9.70 11.05 -29.14
N THR A 17 -10.09 12.30 -29.42
CA THR A 17 -9.22 13.48 -29.32
C THR A 17 -9.12 14.02 -27.90
N LEU A 18 -10.16 13.80 -27.08
CA LEU A 18 -10.13 13.98 -25.64
C LEU A 18 -9.19 12.93 -25.02
N LYS A 19 -7.91 13.28 -24.89
CA LYS A 19 -7.00 12.59 -23.96
C LYS A 19 -7.69 12.52 -22.61
N PRO A 20 -7.60 11.41 -21.85
CA PRO A 20 -8.02 11.43 -20.46
C PRO A 20 -7.22 12.55 -19.78
N ALA A 21 -7.90 13.61 -19.37
CA ALA A 21 -7.30 14.69 -18.60
C ALA A 21 -6.92 14.11 -17.24
N SER A 22 -5.80 13.40 -17.18
CA SER A 22 -5.21 12.87 -15.96
C SER A 22 -4.47 14.00 -15.25
N VAL A 23 -5.19 15.07 -14.86
CA VAL A 23 -4.62 16.13 -14.03
C VAL A 23 -5.72 16.74 -13.16
N THR A 24 -5.69 16.42 -11.87
CA THR A 24 -5.73 17.44 -10.82
C THR A 24 -4.92 16.90 -9.65
N LEU A 25 -3.66 17.35 -9.56
CA LEU A 25 -2.85 17.29 -8.36
C LEU A 25 -3.17 18.53 -7.53
N ASP A 26 -4.19 18.42 -6.68
CA ASP A 26 -4.37 19.30 -5.53
C ASP A 26 -4.20 18.41 -4.30
N GLY A 27 -3.06 18.53 -3.61
CA GLY A 27 -2.81 18.19 -2.18
C GLY A 27 -3.28 16.85 -1.55
N ASN A 28 -3.97 15.98 -2.29
CA ASN A 28 -4.74 14.84 -1.83
C ASN A 28 -4.69 13.81 -2.97
N ARG A 29 -3.70 12.92 -2.91
CA ARG A 29 -3.43 11.90 -3.94
C ARG A 29 -4.74 11.20 -4.30
N THR A 30 -5.20 11.32 -5.55
CA THR A 30 -6.34 10.55 -6.08
C THR A 30 -6.00 9.07 -5.97
N MET A 31 -6.32 8.48 -4.82
CA MET A 31 -6.04 7.10 -4.51
C MET A 31 -7.10 6.27 -5.24
N SER A 32 -6.67 5.33 -6.08
CA SER A 32 -7.63 4.44 -6.72
C SER A 32 -8.39 3.67 -5.65
N MET A 33 -9.68 3.37 -5.88
CA MET A 33 -10.48 2.48 -5.02
C MET A 33 -9.70 1.22 -4.60
N LYS A 34 -8.97 0.61 -5.53
CA LYS A 34 -8.13 -0.56 -5.25
C LYS A 34 -7.00 -0.23 -4.27
N GLU A 35 -6.31 0.88 -4.46
CA GLU A 35 -5.22 1.31 -3.59
C GLU A 35 -5.72 1.67 -2.19
N ALA A 36 -6.87 2.33 -2.07
CA ALA A 36 -7.50 2.66 -0.79
C ALA A 36 -7.86 1.39 -0.02
N VAL A 37 -8.47 0.41 -0.70
CA VAL A 37 -8.76 -0.91 -0.09
C VAL A 37 -7.49 -1.63 0.33
N PHE A 38 -6.42 -1.57 -0.47
CA PHE A 38 -5.14 -2.20 -0.13
C PHE A 38 -4.44 -1.53 1.06
N ALA A 39 -4.49 -0.20 1.16
CA ALA A 39 -3.96 0.54 2.29
C ALA A 39 -4.74 0.23 3.58
N LEU A 40 -6.06 0.09 3.46
CA LEU A 40 -6.95 -0.22 4.58
C LEU A 40 -7.05 -1.71 4.91
N ALA A 41 -6.56 -2.61 4.04
CA ALA A 41 -6.69 -4.06 4.18
C ALA A 41 -6.35 -4.60 5.59
N PRO A 42 -5.26 -4.17 6.27
CA PRO A 42 -4.95 -4.63 7.64
C PRO A 42 -6.03 -4.23 8.66
N THR A 43 -6.68 -3.08 8.45
CA THR A 43 -7.77 -2.60 9.30
C THR A 43 -9.06 -3.35 8.99
N LEU A 44 -9.39 -3.54 7.71
CA LEU A 44 -10.59 -4.27 7.27
C LEU A 44 -10.54 -5.75 7.71
N GLU A 45 -9.37 -6.39 7.68
CA GLU A 45 -9.17 -7.75 8.21
C GLU A 45 -9.40 -7.82 9.72
N ARG A 46 -8.93 -6.82 10.48
CA ARG A 46 -9.17 -6.76 11.92
C ARG A 46 -10.64 -6.53 12.24
N MET A 47 -11.33 -5.70 11.45
CA MET A 47 -12.77 -5.53 11.58
C MET A 47 -13.50 -6.85 11.31
N LYS A 48 -13.19 -7.56 10.23
CA LYS A 48 -13.78 -8.88 9.96
C LYS A 48 -13.56 -9.87 11.11
N LYS A 49 -12.39 -9.86 11.74
CA LYS A 49 -12.09 -10.70 12.92
C LYS A 49 -12.83 -10.28 14.20
N ARG A 50 -13.28 -9.02 14.27
CA ARG A 50 -14.10 -8.49 15.38
C ARG A 50 -15.59 -8.76 15.20
N GLY A 51 -15.99 -9.50 14.16
CA GLY A 51 -17.37 -9.86 13.89
C GLY A 51 -18.12 -8.88 12.99
N PHE A 52 -17.43 -7.91 12.38
CA PHE A 52 -18.04 -7.04 11.38
C PHE A 52 -18.36 -7.84 10.11
N ASP A 53 -19.61 -7.74 9.66
CA ASP A 53 -20.01 -8.37 8.41
C ASP A 53 -19.39 -7.66 7.20
N THR A 54 -19.28 -8.39 6.09
CA THR A 54 -18.75 -7.86 4.84
C THR A 54 -19.57 -6.67 4.33
N GLN A 55 -20.90 -6.68 4.52
CA GLN A 55 -21.75 -5.55 4.15
C GLN A 55 -21.48 -4.31 4.99
N GLU A 56 -21.36 -4.45 6.31
CA GLU A 56 -21.12 -3.30 7.20
C GLU A 56 -19.75 -2.63 6.90
N ILE A 57 -18.75 -3.44 6.55
CA ILE A 57 -17.44 -2.92 6.12
C ILE A 57 -17.58 -2.13 4.80
N VAL A 58 -18.44 -2.57 3.89
CA VAL A 58 -18.71 -1.87 2.63
C VAL A 58 -19.40 -0.53 2.88
N GLU A 59 -20.41 -0.50 3.75
CA GLU A 59 -21.12 0.75 4.09
C GLU A 59 -20.17 1.79 4.70
N ARG A 60 -19.31 1.38 5.64
CA ARG A 60 -18.29 2.26 6.22
C ARG A 60 -17.25 2.75 5.20
N LEU A 61 -16.97 1.96 4.16
CA LEU A 61 -16.11 2.40 3.06
C LEU A 61 -16.84 3.43 2.18
N HIS A 62 -18.14 3.26 1.94
CA HIS A 62 -18.97 4.20 1.17
C HIS A 62 -19.11 5.55 1.91
N GLU A 63 -19.27 5.53 3.23
CA GLU A 63 -19.24 6.74 4.07
C GLU A 63 -17.92 7.53 3.94
N LYS A 64 -16.83 6.85 3.58
CA LYS A 64 -15.51 7.46 3.34
C LYS A 64 -15.27 7.78 1.85
N GLY A 65 -16.29 7.67 1.01
CA GLY A 65 -16.22 7.93 -0.43
C GLY A 65 -15.55 6.81 -1.23
N ILE A 66 -15.39 5.62 -0.65
CA ILE A 66 -14.80 4.45 -1.32
C ILE A 66 -15.93 3.52 -1.72
N GLU A 67 -16.46 3.70 -2.93
CA GLU A 67 -17.52 2.84 -3.47
C GLU A 67 -16.97 1.45 -3.82
N VAL A 68 -17.28 0.44 -3.01
CA VAL A 68 -16.90 -0.95 -3.28
C VAL A 68 -18.10 -1.88 -3.20
N LYS A 69 -18.13 -2.94 -4.00
CA LYS A 69 -19.10 -4.03 -3.84
C LYS A 69 -18.55 -5.08 -2.87
N PRO A 70 -19.39 -5.82 -2.13
CA PRO A 70 -18.94 -6.89 -1.21
C PRO A 70 -18.04 -7.94 -1.88
N GLN A 71 -18.38 -8.33 -3.12
CA GLN A 71 -17.59 -9.26 -3.92
C GLN A 71 -16.21 -8.69 -4.27
N THR A 72 -16.16 -7.40 -4.65
CA THR A 72 -14.91 -6.69 -4.98
C THR A 72 -14.02 -6.52 -3.76
N LEU A 73 -14.61 -6.19 -2.61
CA LEU A 73 -13.91 -6.10 -1.33
C LEU A 73 -13.21 -7.43 -0.99
N THR A 74 -13.95 -8.54 -1.06
CA THR A 74 -13.39 -9.88 -0.78
C THR A 74 -12.24 -10.25 -1.71
N LYS A 75 -12.38 -9.93 -3.01
CA LYS A 75 -11.33 -10.12 -4.01
C LYS A 75 -10.07 -9.31 -3.64
N TYR A 76 -10.23 -8.03 -3.31
CA TYR A 76 -9.09 -7.16 -3.00
C TYR A 76 -8.42 -7.49 -1.67
N LEU A 77 -9.15 -7.94 -0.65
CA LEU A 77 -8.55 -8.41 0.60
C LEU A 77 -7.65 -9.63 0.36
N THR A 78 -8.10 -10.57 -0.47
CA THR A 78 -7.32 -11.75 -0.85
C THR A 78 -6.05 -11.37 -1.62
N GLU A 79 -6.18 -10.44 -2.58
CA GLU A 79 -5.06 -9.96 -3.39
C GLU A 79 -4.06 -9.14 -2.54
N ALA A 80 -4.54 -8.34 -1.60
CA ALA A 80 -3.71 -7.59 -0.65
C ALA A 80 -2.87 -8.53 0.23
N ARG A 81 -3.46 -9.64 0.70
CA ARG A 81 -2.73 -10.68 1.44
C ARG A 81 -1.61 -11.29 0.59
N ARG A 82 -1.90 -11.67 -0.65
CA ARG A 82 -0.92 -12.24 -1.59
C ARG A 82 0.23 -11.28 -1.91
N GLN A 83 -0.07 -9.98 -2.13
CA GLN A 83 0.98 -8.98 -2.35
C GLN A 83 1.89 -8.80 -1.13
N ARG A 84 1.33 -8.83 0.08
CA ARG A 84 2.12 -8.70 1.30
C ARG A 84 3.01 -9.91 1.53
N GLU A 85 2.52 -11.12 1.27
CA GLU A 85 3.30 -12.36 1.34
C GLU A 85 4.46 -12.34 0.33
N GLY A 86 4.21 -11.94 -0.93
CA GLY A 86 5.26 -11.81 -1.94
C GLY A 86 6.33 -10.75 -1.61
N ARG A 87 5.94 -9.63 -0.98
CA ARG A 87 6.89 -8.60 -0.52
C ARG A 87 7.70 -9.06 0.70
N LYS A 88 7.09 -9.82 1.61
CA LYS A 88 7.79 -10.40 2.77
C LYS A 88 8.81 -11.45 2.34
N ALA A 89 8.46 -12.33 1.39
CA ALA A 89 9.37 -13.30 0.83
C ALA A 89 10.62 -12.62 0.23
N LYS A 90 10.44 -11.50 -0.49
CA LYS A 90 11.55 -10.74 -1.09
C LYS A 90 12.40 -9.95 -0.08
N ARG A 91 11.85 -9.62 1.10
CA ARG A 91 12.59 -8.95 2.20
C ARG A 91 13.24 -9.92 3.19
N GLN A 92 12.94 -11.22 3.09
CA GLN A 92 13.63 -12.25 3.88
C GLN A 92 14.93 -12.72 3.22
N ASP A 93 15.18 -12.35 1.96
CA ASP A 93 16.48 -12.50 1.29
C ASP A 93 17.47 -11.40 1.70
N THR A 94 17.46 -11.04 2.98
CA THR A 94 18.54 -10.23 3.57
C THR A 94 19.00 -11.01 4.78
N PRO A 95 20.26 -11.46 4.81
CA PRO A 95 20.81 -12.15 5.96
C PRO A 95 20.51 -11.36 7.24
N PRO A 96 20.12 -12.02 8.35
CA PRO A 96 19.97 -11.32 9.61
C PRO A 96 21.26 -10.54 9.89
N PRO A 97 21.18 -9.26 10.34
CA PRO A 97 22.38 -8.51 10.67
C PRO A 97 23.18 -9.32 11.69
N PRO A 98 24.50 -9.49 11.49
CA PRO A 98 25.30 -10.26 12.42
C PRO A 98 25.14 -9.66 13.82
N PRO A 99 25.02 -10.50 14.87
CA PRO A 99 24.95 -10.00 16.24
C PRO A 99 26.16 -9.09 16.47
N LYS A 100 25.90 -7.86 16.92
CA LYS A 100 26.94 -6.90 17.30
C LYS A 100 27.78 -7.55 18.40
N ARG A 101 28.87 -8.20 18.01
CA ARG A 101 29.91 -8.65 18.92
C ARG A 101 30.51 -7.37 19.47
N GLU A 102 30.16 -7.09 20.71
CA GLU A 102 30.72 -6.04 21.54
C GLU A 102 32.24 -6.08 21.40
N GLN A 103 32.75 -5.18 20.57
CA GLN A 103 34.18 -5.00 20.35
C GLN A 103 34.67 -4.31 21.62
N ARG A 104 35.03 -5.13 22.62
CA ARG A 104 35.86 -4.71 23.76
C ARG A 104 37.24 -4.40 23.20
N SER A 105 37.35 -3.23 22.58
CA SER A 105 38.57 -2.66 22.03
C SER A 105 39.09 -1.60 22.99
N SER A 106 40.05 -1.98 23.82
CA SER A 106 41.08 -1.12 24.42
C SER A 106 41.89 -2.03 25.34
N PHE A 107 42.97 -2.69 24.92
CA PHE A 107 44.25 -2.10 24.51
C PHE A 107 44.54 -0.80 25.24
N ILE A 108 45.03 -0.92 26.48
CA ILE A 108 45.90 0.08 27.10
C ILE A 108 46.99 -0.67 27.88
N THR A 109 48.19 -0.67 27.33
CA THR A 109 49.49 -0.84 28.01
C THR A 109 50.50 -0.16 27.08
N PRO A 110 51.60 0.49 27.54
CA PRO A 110 52.13 0.73 28.89
C PRO A 110 52.27 2.24 29.21
N ASP A 111 52.72 2.62 30.41
CA ASP A 111 53.95 3.44 30.63
C ASP A 111 54.03 4.05 32.07
N ILE A 112 55.27 4.18 32.58
CA ILE A 112 55.79 5.04 33.69
C ILE A 112 55.78 4.48 35.14
N PRO A 113 56.87 4.61 35.96
CA PRO A 113 58.32 4.53 35.66
C PRO A 113 59.12 3.64 36.68
N ASP A 114 60.39 3.43 36.35
CA ASP A 114 61.49 2.99 37.21
C ASP A 114 61.76 4.04 38.32
N ASP A 115 61.90 3.63 39.59
CA ASP A 115 62.55 4.45 40.63
C ASP A 115 63.25 3.53 41.65
N GLU A 116 64.55 3.78 41.82
CA GLU A 116 65.54 3.08 42.64
C GLU A 116 65.31 3.22 44.16
N LEU A 117 65.54 2.13 44.93
CA LEU A 117 66.40 2.06 46.15
C LEU A 117 66.33 0.69 46.86
#